data_AF-A0A2P2IG09-F1
#
_entry.id   AF-A0A2P2IG09-F1
#
_cell.length_a   1.000
_cell.length_b   1.000
_cell.length_c   1.000
_cell.angle_alpha   90.00
_cell.angle_beta   90.00
_cell.angle_gamma   90.00
#
_symmetry.space_group_name_H-M   'P 1'
#
loop_
_entity.id
_entity.type
_entity.pdbx_description
1 polymer ?
#
loop_
_entity_poly.entity_id
_entity_poly.type
_entity_poly.pdbx_seq_one_letter_code
_entity_poly.pdbx_strand_id
1 'polypeptide(L)'
;IAFIFSNVGVCGLFVGYTIMGSFLFQAIEKDAWKHVSVEWERNRTVDNLWNITHYYNNLDFVSWNHSSSAEVKRYQRYMIKSIVRGYAGNDDPDSYDPWSFEGGFLYSLTVITTIGYGHISPRTVNGKVMTIVYTIF
;
A
#
# COMPACT_ATOMS: atom_id res chain seq x y z
N ILE A 1 -28.92 20.42 -27.29
CA ILE A 1 -29.14 18.95 -27.38
C ILE A 1 -28.04 18.26 -28.17
N ALA A 2 -27.75 18.63 -29.43
CA ALA A 2 -26.61 18.06 -30.19
C ALA A 2 -25.22 18.22 -29.51
N PHE A 3 -25.04 19.27 -28.71
CA PHE A 3 -23.79 19.52 -27.97
C PHE A 3 -23.58 18.56 -26.77
N ILE A 4 -24.66 18.07 -26.14
CA ILE A 4 -24.58 17.03 -25.08
C ILE A 4 -24.25 15.66 -25.70
N PHE A 5 -24.55 15.47 -26.99
CA PHE A 5 -24.11 14.32 -27.79
C PHE A 5 -22.75 14.52 -28.50
N SER A 6 -22.01 15.59 -28.16
CA SER A 6 -20.70 15.91 -28.76
C SER A 6 -19.53 15.44 -27.87
N ASN A 7 -18.29 15.83 -28.23
CA ASN A 7 -17.07 15.63 -27.43
C ASN A 7 -17.25 16.01 -25.96
N VAL A 8 -18.04 17.06 -25.65
CA VAL A 8 -18.31 17.48 -24.27
C VAL A 8 -19.12 16.44 -23.49
N GLY A 9 -20.06 15.76 -24.15
CA GLY A 9 -20.80 14.64 -23.56
C GLY A 9 -19.92 13.44 -23.26
N VAL A 10 -19.02 13.09 -24.19
CA VAL A 10 -18.06 12.00 -24.01
C VAL A 10 -17.11 12.30 -22.85
N CYS A 11 -16.58 13.52 -22.76
CA CYS A 11 -15.77 13.94 -21.61
C CYS A 11 -16.56 13.87 -20.29
N GLY A 12 -17.83 14.29 -20.28
CA GLY A 12 -18.69 14.20 -19.10
C GLY A 12 -18.94 12.76 -18.66
N LEU A 13 -19.21 11.84 -19.60
CA LEU A 13 -19.37 10.41 -19.33
C LEU A 13 -18.09 9.79 -18.79
N PHE A 14 -16.94 10.15 -19.35
CA PHE A 14 -15.64 9.68 -18.88
C PHE A 14 -15.39 10.08 -17.42
N VAL A 15 -15.62 11.35 -17.07
CA VAL A 15 -15.49 11.83 -15.69
C VAL A 15 -16.53 11.19 -14.77
N GLY A 16 -17.77 11.02 -15.23
CA GLY A 16 -18.80 10.32 -14.46
C GLY A 16 -18.42 8.86 -14.17
N TYR A 17 -17.83 8.19 -15.14
CA TYR A 17 -17.38 6.80 -15.01
C TYR A 17 -16.23 6.67 -14.02
N THR A 18 -15.24 7.57 -14.04
CA THR A 18 -14.14 7.56 -13.05
C THR A 18 -14.61 7.89 -11.62
N ILE A 19 -15.58 8.79 -11.46
CA ILE A 19 -16.20 9.07 -10.16
C ILE A 19 -16.95 7.84 -9.64
N MET A 20 -17.73 7.17 -10.49
CA MET A 20 -18.42 5.93 -10.12
C MET A 20 -17.41 4.83 -9.73
N GLY A 21 -16.32 4.70 -10.48
CA GLY A 21 -15.23 3.79 -10.17
C GLY A 21 -14.60 4.08 -8.79
N SER A 22 -14.38 5.35 -8.45
CA SER A 22 -13.84 5.75 -7.14
C SER A 22 -14.70 5.22 -5.99
N PHE A 23 -16.01 5.45 -6.03
CA PHE A 23 -16.92 4.95 -5.00
C PHE A 23 -17.00 3.42 -4.97
N LEU A 24 -17.00 2.76 -6.14
CA LEU A 24 -17.01 1.31 -6.25
C LEU A 24 -15.80 0.68 -5.56
N PHE A 25 -14.58 1.12 -5.90
CA PHE A 25 -13.38 0.55 -5.33
C PHE A 25 -13.18 0.95 -3.87
N GLN A 26 -13.56 2.17 -3.48
CA GLN A 26 -13.58 2.57 -2.08
C GLN A 26 -14.50 1.66 -1.25
N ALA A 27 -15.71 1.34 -1.73
CA ALA A 27 -16.63 0.46 -1.00
C ALA A 27 -16.11 -0.98 -0.86
N ILE A 28 -15.30 -1.46 -1.81
CA ILE A 28 -14.80 -2.85 -1.81
C ILE A 28 -13.48 -2.98 -1.03
N GLU A 29 -12.58 -2.02 -1.16
CA GLU A 29 -11.19 -2.16 -0.69
C GLU A 29 -10.88 -1.44 0.61
N LYS A 30 -11.70 -0.46 1.03
CA LYS A 30 -11.41 0.33 2.24
C LYS A 30 -11.28 -0.53 3.48
N ASP A 31 -12.16 -1.50 3.68
CA ASP A 31 -12.12 -2.41 4.85
C ASP A 31 -10.96 -3.41 4.80
N ALA A 32 -10.44 -3.70 3.60
CA ALA A 32 -9.31 -4.62 3.41
C ALA A 32 -7.96 -3.95 3.70
N TRP A 33 -7.91 -2.62 3.65
CA TRP A 33 -6.74 -1.84 4.01
C TRP A 33 -6.73 -1.55 5.51
N LYS A 34 -5.97 -2.35 6.24
CA LYS A 34 -5.67 -2.10 7.64
C LYS A 34 -4.31 -1.46 7.75
N HIS A 35 -4.22 -0.42 8.58
CA HIS A 35 -2.93 0.12 9.00
C HIS A 35 -2.08 -0.98 9.61
N VAL A 36 -0.82 -1.06 9.18
CA VAL A 36 0.16 -1.99 9.71
C VAL A 36 1.27 -1.16 10.33
N SER A 37 1.36 -1.10 11.65
CA SER A 37 2.50 -0.48 12.31
C SER A 37 3.67 -1.47 12.40
N VAL A 38 4.90 -0.96 12.27
CA VAL A 38 6.15 -1.72 12.48
C VAL A 38 6.84 -1.34 13.79
N GLU A 39 6.30 -0.37 14.53
CA GLU A 39 6.88 0.17 15.77
C GLU A 39 7.26 -0.91 16.76
N TRP A 40 6.36 -1.85 17.00
CA TRP A 40 6.61 -2.92 17.97
C TRP A 40 7.81 -3.80 17.57
N GLU A 41 7.88 -4.24 16.31
CA GLU A 41 9.01 -5.07 15.86
C GLU A 41 10.30 -4.25 15.78
N ARG A 42 10.22 -2.96 15.44
CA ARG A 42 11.37 -2.04 15.47
C ARG A 42 11.95 -1.94 16.87
N ASN A 43 11.12 -1.64 17.87
CA ASN A 43 11.56 -1.51 19.26
C ASN A 43 12.14 -2.84 19.77
N ARG A 44 11.48 -3.96 19.46
CA ARG A 44 11.99 -5.30 19.77
C ARG A 44 13.36 -5.59 19.14
N THR A 45 13.58 -5.17 17.89
CA THR A 45 14.88 -5.33 17.22
C THR A 45 15.95 -4.49 17.91
N VAL A 46 15.65 -3.26 18.32
CA VAL A 46 16.58 -2.41 19.08
C VAL A 46 16.94 -3.07 20.42
N ASP A 47 15.97 -3.61 21.15
CA ASP A 47 16.21 -4.30 22.41
C ASP A 47 17.07 -5.55 22.24
N ASN A 48 16.84 -6.32 21.17
CA ASN A 48 17.66 -7.50 20.87
C ASN A 48 19.09 -7.10 20.49
N LEU A 49 19.28 -6.04 19.70
CA LEU A 49 20.60 -5.54 19.35
C LEU A 49 21.37 -5.05 20.58
N TRP A 50 20.68 -4.38 21.51
CA TRP A 50 21.25 -4.00 22.80
C TRP A 50 21.70 -5.23 23.60
N ASN A 51 20.84 -6.26 23.69
CA ASN A 51 21.18 -7.51 24.38
C ASN A 51 22.36 -8.25 23.73
N ILE A 52 22.43 -8.28 22.40
CA ILE A 52 23.58 -8.85 21.67
C ILE A 52 24.86 -8.08 22.01
N THR A 53 24.79 -6.75 22.07
CA THR A 53 25.92 -5.89 22.42
C THR A 53 26.37 -6.08 23.86
N HIS A 54 25.44 -6.34 24.79
CA HIS A 54 25.78 -6.68 26.18
C HIS A 54 26.38 -8.10 26.30
N TYR A 55 25.91 -9.04 25.49
CA TYR A 55 26.34 -10.44 25.54
C TYR A 55 27.76 -10.64 24.98
N TYR A 56 28.06 -10.00 23.85
CA TYR A 56 29.40 -10.02 23.27
C TYR A 56 30.20 -8.82 23.79
N ASN A 57 31.18 -9.08 24.65
CA ASN A 57 32.12 -8.05 25.10
C ASN A 57 32.86 -7.44 23.87
N ASN A 58 33.26 -6.16 23.92
CA ASN A 58 33.78 -5.37 22.78
C ASN A 58 34.94 -6.01 21.96
N LEU A 59 35.53 -7.10 22.43
CA LEU A 59 36.68 -7.79 21.84
C LEU A 59 36.30 -8.87 20.80
N ASP A 60 35.06 -9.41 20.82
CA ASP A 60 34.61 -10.41 19.82
C ASP A 60 33.70 -9.77 18.76
N PHE A 61 34.32 -8.92 17.93
CA PHE A 61 33.64 -8.26 16.83
C PHE A 61 33.04 -9.25 15.82
N VAL A 62 33.69 -10.41 15.59
CA VAL A 62 33.24 -11.36 14.55
C VAL A 62 31.91 -12.00 14.95
N SER A 63 31.80 -12.52 16.17
CA SER A 63 30.55 -13.13 16.65
C SER A 63 29.45 -12.09 16.87
N TRP A 64 29.81 -10.91 17.39
CA TRP A 64 28.87 -9.80 17.54
C TRP A 64 28.32 -9.36 16.19
N ASN A 65 29.18 -9.18 15.18
CA ASN A 65 28.79 -8.76 13.84
C ASN A 65 27.89 -9.81 13.18
N HIS A 66 28.20 -11.11 13.35
CA HIS A 66 27.37 -12.18 12.84
C HIS A 66 25.95 -12.15 13.44
N SER A 67 25.83 -12.11 14.76
CA SER A 67 24.53 -12.09 15.47
C SER A 67 23.73 -10.81 15.19
N SER A 68 24.38 -9.65 15.22
CA SER A 68 23.76 -8.35 14.92
C SER A 68 23.27 -8.30 13.47
N SER A 69 24.09 -8.76 12.52
CA SER A 69 23.71 -8.85 11.11
C SER A 69 22.52 -9.80 10.89
N ALA A 70 22.44 -10.90 11.63
CA ALA A 70 21.31 -11.82 11.55
C ALA A 70 20.01 -11.17 12.06
N GLU A 71 20.08 -10.41 13.15
CA GLU A 71 18.93 -9.68 13.72
C GLU A 71 18.43 -8.58 12.78
N VAL A 72 19.34 -7.77 12.21
CA VAL A 72 18.99 -6.76 11.21
C VAL A 72 18.34 -7.41 9.97
N LYS A 73 18.88 -8.53 9.49
CA LYS A 73 18.25 -9.29 8.38
C LYS A 73 16.86 -9.79 8.73
N ARG A 74 16.60 -10.15 9.99
CA ARG A 74 15.26 -10.56 10.45
C ARG A 74 14.28 -9.40 10.37
N TYR A 75 14.67 -8.24 10.87
CA TYR A 75 13.88 -7.02 10.80
C TYR A 75 13.61 -6.60 9.35
N GLN A 76 14.62 -6.63 8.48
CA GLN A 76 14.46 -6.33 7.05
C GLN A 76 13.41 -7.23 6.38
N ARG A 77 13.45 -8.54 6.64
CA ARG A 77 12.43 -9.47 6.13
C ARG A 77 11.04 -9.18 6.67
N TYR A 78 10.93 -8.79 7.94
CA TYR A 78 9.66 -8.37 8.51
C TYR A 78 9.14 -7.10 7.83
N MET A 79 9.97 -6.08 7.69
CA MET A 79 9.64 -4.80 7.06
C MET A 79 9.11 -4.98 5.63
N ILE A 80 9.78 -5.81 4.81
CA ILE A 80 9.32 -6.11 3.44
C ILE A 80 7.93 -6.74 3.45
N LYS A 81 7.67 -7.69 4.37
CA LYS A 81 6.34 -8.30 4.50
C LYS A 81 5.29 -7.29 4.97
N SER A 82 5.65 -6.37 5.85
CA SER A 82 4.76 -5.32 6.34
C SER A 82 4.38 -4.33 5.24
N ILE A 83 5.31 -3.96 4.35
CA ILE A 83 5.03 -3.12 3.18
C ILE A 83 3.98 -3.79 2.28
N VAL A 84 4.14 -5.09 1.98
CA VAL A 84 3.16 -5.85 1.19
C VAL A 84 1.79 -5.92 1.88
N ARG A 85 1.76 -5.92 3.22
CA ARG A 85 0.53 -5.90 4.02
C ARG A 85 -0.08 -4.50 4.18
N GLY A 86 0.59 -3.44 3.75
CA GLY A 86 0.07 -2.06 3.79
C GLY A 86 0.74 -1.11 4.75
N TYR A 87 1.97 -1.40 5.20
CA TYR A 87 2.77 -0.39 5.86
C TYR A 87 3.12 0.74 4.87
N ALA A 88 2.66 1.95 5.17
CA ALA A 88 2.82 3.13 4.33
C ALA A 88 4.15 3.89 4.58
N GLY A 89 5.04 3.35 5.43
CA GLY A 89 6.32 3.97 5.75
C GLY A 89 6.32 4.82 7.02
N ASN A 90 5.18 4.96 7.68
CA ASN A 90 5.05 5.56 9.00
C ASN A 90 4.06 4.76 9.86
N ASP A 91 4.12 4.96 11.18
CA ASP A 91 3.28 4.26 12.15
C ASP A 91 1.97 4.99 12.47
N ASP A 92 1.70 6.13 11.82
CA ASP A 92 0.49 6.92 12.04
C ASP A 92 -0.68 6.36 11.21
N PRO A 93 -1.76 5.87 11.86
CA PRO A 93 -2.90 5.26 11.18
C PRO A 93 -3.67 6.23 10.27
N ASP A 94 -3.59 7.53 10.51
CA ASP A 94 -4.33 8.54 9.74
C ASP A 94 -3.50 9.18 8.62
N SER A 95 -2.24 8.78 8.47
CA SER A 95 -1.29 9.41 7.56
C SER A 95 -1.53 9.13 6.08
N TYR A 96 -2.14 7.99 5.74
CA TYR A 96 -2.31 7.56 4.36
C TYR A 96 -3.45 6.54 4.19
N ASP A 97 -4.50 6.94 3.47
CA ASP A 97 -5.56 6.06 2.99
C ASP A 97 -5.56 6.00 1.45
N PRO A 98 -5.08 4.89 0.82
CA PRO A 98 -5.06 4.74 -0.62
C PRO A 98 -6.45 4.65 -1.25
N TRP A 99 -7.48 4.32 -0.48
CA TRP A 99 -8.88 4.22 -0.94
C TRP A 99 -9.73 5.39 -0.45
N SER A 100 -9.11 6.54 -0.19
CA SER A 100 -9.79 7.82 -0.17
C SER A 100 -10.45 8.11 -1.54
N PHE A 101 -11.38 9.08 -1.59
CA PHE A 101 -12.06 9.43 -2.84
C PHE A 101 -11.06 9.82 -3.95
N GLU A 102 -10.03 10.58 -3.61
CA GLU A 102 -8.99 11.01 -4.53
C GLU A 102 -8.14 9.83 -5.01
N GLY A 103 -7.75 8.93 -4.09
CA GLY A 103 -7.03 7.70 -4.42
C GLY A 103 -7.82 6.78 -5.34
N GLY A 104 -9.10 6.56 -5.04
CA GLY A 104 -10.02 5.77 -5.87
C GLY A 104 -10.24 6.40 -7.25
N PHE A 105 -10.37 7.73 -7.33
CA PHE A 105 -10.53 8.45 -8.59
C PHE A 105 -9.30 8.34 -9.47
N LEU A 106 -8.11 8.56 -8.90
CA LEU A 106 -6.83 8.40 -9.61
C LEU A 106 -6.61 6.96 -10.04
N TYR A 107 -6.94 5.99 -9.19
CA TYR A 107 -6.90 4.58 -9.53
C TYR A 107 -7.77 4.28 -10.76
N SER A 108 -9.06 4.63 -10.71
CA SER A 108 -10.00 4.46 -11.82
C SER A 108 -9.55 5.13 -13.10
N LEU A 109 -9.01 6.35 -13.02
CA LEU A 109 -8.44 7.07 -14.15
C LEU A 109 -7.28 6.30 -14.79
N THR A 110 -6.30 5.88 -13.98
CA THR A 110 -5.09 5.21 -14.47
C THR A 110 -5.34 3.81 -15.03
N VAL A 111 -6.40 3.13 -14.55
CA VAL A 111 -6.86 1.84 -15.08
C VAL A 111 -7.42 2.01 -16.49
N ILE A 112 -8.32 2.98 -16.70
CA ILE A 112 -8.95 3.20 -18.01
C ILE A 112 -7.93 3.72 -19.03
N THR A 113 -7.05 4.64 -18.62
CA THR A 113 -6.01 5.17 -19.51
C THR A 113 -4.83 4.20 -19.71
N THR A 114 -4.92 2.99 -19.14
CA THR A 114 -3.90 1.92 -19.22
C THR A 114 -2.50 2.32 -18.76
N ILE A 115 -2.39 3.39 -17.96
CA ILE A 115 -1.11 3.84 -17.37
C ILE A 115 -0.67 2.87 -16.28
N GLY A 116 -1.60 2.53 -15.36
CA GLY A 116 -1.39 1.50 -14.35
C GLY A 116 -0.12 1.64 -13.49
N TYR A 117 0.05 2.74 -12.74
CA TYR A 117 1.24 2.95 -11.89
C TYR A 117 1.52 1.82 -10.88
N GLY A 118 0.49 1.08 -10.45
CA GLY A 118 0.62 -0.05 -9.53
C GLY A 118 0.86 0.29 -8.06
N HIS A 119 0.99 1.58 -7.69
CA HIS A 119 1.16 2.00 -6.30
C HIS A 119 -0.10 1.79 -5.45
N ILE A 120 -1.30 1.90 -6.06
CA ILE A 120 -2.59 1.49 -5.51
C ILE A 120 -3.08 0.28 -6.32
N SER A 121 -3.43 -0.80 -5.63
CA SER A 121 -3.96 -2.00 -6.25
C SER A 121 -4.94 -2.72 -5.32
N PRO A 122 -6.00 -3.34 -5.88
CA PRO A 122 -6.98 -4.07 -5.10
C PRO A 122 -6.35 -5.32 -4.49
N ARG A 123 -6.54 -5.50 -3.19
CA ARG A 123 -6.06 -6.65 -2.43
C ARG A 123 -7.09 -7.76 -2.40
N THR A 124 -8.37 -7.40 -2.39
CA THR A 124 -9.45 -8.38 -2.32
C THR A 124 -9.64 -9.08 -3.66
N VAL A 125 -10.12 -10.33 -3.62
CA VAL A 125 -10.48 -11.07 -4.84
C VAL A 125 -11.59 -10.32 -5.60
N ASN A 126 -12.56 -9.77 -4.85
CA ASN A 126 -13.68 -9.01 -5.42
C ASN A 126 -13.20 -7.74 -6.12
N GLY A 127 -12.30 -6.96 -5.52
CA GLY A 127 -11.73 -5.76 -6.13
C GLY A 127 -10.95 -6.06 -7.40
N LYS A 128 -10.21 -7.18 -7.43
CA LYS A 128 -9.51 -7.64 -8.65
C LYS A 128 -10.49 -8.01 -9.76
N VAL A 129 -11.55 -8.76 -9.45
CA VAL A 129 -12.59 -9.11 -10.42
C VAL A 129 -13.29 -7.86 -10.93
N MET A 130 -13.66 -6.93 -10.04
CA MET A 130 -14.29 -5.69 -10.44
C MET A 130 -13.38 -4.79 -11.26
N THR A 131 -12.06 -4.81 -11.02
CA THR A 131 -11.09 -4.13 -11.88
C THR A 131 -11.14 -4.66 -13.31
N ILE A 132 -11.18 -5.99 -13.47
CA ILE A 132 -11.26 -6.62 -14.79
C ILE A 132 -12.54 -6.19 -15.50
N VAL A 133 -13.69 -6.27 -14.82
CA VAL A 133 -14.98 -5.86 -15.38
C VAL A 133 -14.97 -4.36 -15.73
N TYR A 134 -14.51 -3.52 -14.82
CA TYR A 134 -14.42 -2.06 -15.00
C TYR A 134 -13.47 -1.64 -16.14
N THR A 135 -12.47 -2.45 -16.45
CA THR A 135 -11.54 -2.14 -17.56
C THR A 135 -12.14 -2.52 -18.92
N ILE A 136 -13.06 -3.50 -18.96
CA ILE A 136 -13.68 -3.99 -20.20
C ILE A 136 -14.79 -3.05 -20.69
N PHE A 137 -15.52 -2.44 -19.75
CA PHE A 137 -16.64 -1.53 -20.02
C PHE A 137 -16.22 -0.07 -19.91
#